data_AF-V7CT55-F1
#
_entry.id   AF-V7CT55-F1
#
_cell.length_a   1.000
_cell.length_b   1.000
_cell.length_c   1.000
_cell.angle_alpha   90.00
_cell.angle_beta   90.00
_cell.angle_gamma   90.00
#
_symmetry.space_group_name_H-M   'P 1'
#
loop_
_entity.id
_entity.type
_entity.pdbx_description
1 polymer ?
#
loop_
_entity_poly.entity_id
_entity_poly.type
_entity_poly.pdbx_seq_one_letter_code
_entity_poly.pdbx_strand_id
1 'polypeptide(L)'
;MEEEKLREVKLFIETCKSNPSLLHNPSLSFFKAYLLSLGARIPPQPKTEPGDFDEKKPEPPSSAQDDLVESDVELDNADVVEPDNDPPQK
;
A
#
# COMPACT_ATOMS: atom_id res chain seq x y z
N MET A 1 15.75 -0.24 29.92
CA MET A 1 14.38 -0.50 29.42
C MET A 1 14.22 -0.02 27.99
N GLU A 2 14.43 1.26 27.68
CA GLU A 2 14.20 1.76 26.32
C GLU A 2 15.24 1.25 25.30
N GLU A 3 16.53 1.18 25.68
CA GLU A 3 17.56 0.57 24.81
C GLU A 3 17.27 -0.90 24.49
N GLU A 4 16.72 -1.65 25.44
CA GLU A 4 16.36 -3.06 25.24
C GLU A 4 15.22 -3.19 24.23
N LYS A 5 14.18 -2.36 24.37
CA LYS A 5 13.08 -2.28 23.40
C LYS A 5 13.55 -1.89 22.01
N LEU A 6 14.49 -0.95 21.90
CA LEU A 6 15.09 -0.60 20.60
C LEU A 6 15.86 -1.77 19.98
N ARG A 7 16.58 -2.55 20.79
CA ARG A 7 17.29 -3.76 20.31
C ARG A 7 16.30 -4.82 19.82
N GLU A 8 15.21 -5.06 20.55
CA GLU A 8 14.15 -5.98 20.14
C GLU A 8 13.52 -5.57 18.80
N VAL A 9 13.16 -4.28 18.65
CA VAL A 9 12.58 -3.75 17.41
C VAL A 9 13.58 -3.88 16.24
N LYS A 10 14.86 -3.58 16.45
CA LYS A 10 15.88 -3.76 15.41
C LYS A 10 15.98 -5.21 14.96
N LEU A 11 16.04 -6.15 15.91
CA LEU A 11 16.10 -7.57 15.62
C LEU A 11 14.86 -8.05 14.87
N PHE A 12 13.67 -7.58 15.27
CA PHE A 12 12.42 -7.86 14.57
C PHE A 12 12.47 -7.41 13.11
N ILE A 13 12.93 -6.18 12.85
CA ILE A 13 13.05 -5.65 11.49
C ILE A 13 14.03 -6.49 10.65
N GLU A 14 15.18 -6.88 11.21
CA GLU A 14 16.12 -7.78 10.51
C GLU A 14 15.52 -9.15 10.21
N THR A 15 14.71 -9.68 11.12
CA THR A 15 13.99 -10.93 10.93
C THR A 15 12.97 -10.80 9.80
N CYS A 16 12.21 -9.69 9.74
CA CYS A 16 11.28 -9.43 8.64
C CYS A 16 11.99 -9.27 7.28
N LYS A 17 13.19 -8.69 7.26
CA LYS A 17 14.01 -8.57 6.04
C LYS A 17 14.50 -9.93 5.54
N SER A 18 14.92 -10.79 6.47
CA SER A 18 15.40 -12.14 6.16
C SER A 18 14.25 -13.09 5.78
N ASN A 19 13.10 -12.91 6.42
CA ASN A 19 11.90 -13.72 6.21
C ASN A 19 10.66 -12.83 6.02
N PRO A 20 10.37 -12.40 4.78
CA PRO A 20 9.23 -11.54 4.47
C PRO A 20 7.88 -12.22 4.72
N SER A 21 7.84 -13.55 4.88
CA SER A 21 6.63 -14.31 5.20
C SER A 21 6.00 -13.87 6.54
N LEU A 22 6.80 -13.36 7.48
CA LEU A 22 6.31 -12.84 8.76
C LEU A 22 5.33 -11.68 8.59
N LEU A 23 5.55 -10.83 7.58
CA LEU A 23 4.68 -9.67 7.31
C LEU A 23 3.27 -10.06 6.88
N HIS A 24 3.03 -11.35 6.62
CA HIS A 24 1.70 -11.85 6.27
C HIS A 24 0.92 -12.41 7.45
N ASN A 25 1.52 -12.47 8.64
CA ASN A 25 0.80 -12.86 9.84
C ASN A 25 -0.28 -11.81 10.18
N PRO A 26 -1.52 -12.20 10.51
CA PRO A 26 -2.60 -11.27 10.84
C PRO A 26 -2.27 -10.34 12.03
N SER A 27 -1.47 -10.79 12.99
CA SER A 27 -1.01 -9.97 14.12
C SER A 27 -0.09 -8.82 13.70
N LEU A 28 0.54 -8.91 12.53
CA LEU A 28 1.43 -7.89 11.96
C LEU A 28 0.75 -7.08 10.84
N SER A 29 -0.57 -7.22 10.68
CA SER A 29 -1.36 -6.48 9.69
C SER A 29 -1.18 -4.96 9.78
N PHE A 30 -1.12 -4.40 11.00
CA PHE A 30 -0.85 -2.98 11.23
C PHE A 30 0.51 -2.54 10.66
N PHE A 31 1.54 -3.38 10.83
CA PHE A 31 2.89 -3.10 10.36
C PHE A 31 2.98 -3.24 8.83
N LYS A 32 2.29 -4.24 8.27
CA LYS A 32 2.10 -4.37 6.82
C LYS A 32 1.40 -3.14 6.22
N ALA A 33 0.33 -2.64 6.83
CA ALA A 33 -0.36 -1.44 6.39
C ALA A 33 0.54 -0.19 6.46
N TYR A 34 1.34 -0.07 7.52
CA TYR A 34 2.36 0.99 7.63
C TYR A 34 3.38 0.93 6.49
N LEU A 35 3.91 -0.26 6.18
CA LEU A 35 4.85 -0.44 5.07
C LEU A 35 4.21 -0.09 3.71
N LEU A 36 2.95 -0.48 3.48
CA LEU A 36 2.20 -0.11 2.27
C LEU A 36 1.97 1.39 2.16
N SER A 37 1.68 2.08 3.28
CA SER A 37 1.55 3.54 3.34
C SER A 37 2.85 4.25 2.95
N LEU A 38 4.01 3.65 3.24
CA LEU A 38 5.32 4.11 2.80
C LEU A 38 5.66 3.73 1.33
N GLY A 39 4.75 3.07 0.62
CA GLY A 39 4.96 2.62 -0.76
C GLY A 39 5.81 1.34 -0.88
N ALA A 40 6.01 0.58 0.20
CA ALA A 40 6.77 -0.66 0.15
C ALA A 40 5.98 -1.78 -0.56
N ARG A 41 6.67 -2.58 -1.38
CA ARG A 41 6.10 -3.76 -2.03
C ARG A 41 6.50 -5.02 -1.28
N ILE A 42 5.54 -5.67 -0.63
CA ILE A 42 5.78 -6.91 0.12
C ILE A 42 5.71 -8.11 -0.84
N PRO A 43 6.73 -9.00 -0.84
CA PRO A 43 6.70 -10.21 -1.66
C PRO A 43 5.46 -11.06 -1.35
N PRO A 44 4.79 -11.63 -2.37
CA PRO A 44 3.72 -12.59 -2.14
C PRO A 44 4.29 -13.83 -1.43
N GLN A 45 3.49 -14.41 -0.53
CA GLN A 45 3.87 -15.67 0.12
C GLN A 45 3.99 -16.76 -0.95
N PRO A 46 5.01 -17.63 -0.89
CA PRO A 46 4.99 -18.85 -1.68
C PRO A 46 3.71 -19.61 -1.30
N LYS A 47 2.86 -19.87 -2.30
CA LYS A 47 1.60 -20.59 -2.16
C LYS A 47 1.90 -22.03 -1.75
N THR A 48 1.99 -22.32 -0.46
CA THR A 48 1.63 -23.64 0.06
C THR A 48 0.10 -23.67 0.15
N GLU A 49 -0.49 -24.62 -0.54
CA GLU A 49 -1.93 -24.89 -0.61
C GLU A 49 -2.59 -25.07 0.79
N PRO A 50 -3.92 -24.92 0.88
CA PRO A 50 -4.58 -24.12 1.88
C PRO A 50 -5.00 -24.92 3.11
N GLY A 51 -4.75 -24.34 4.28
CA GLY A 51 -5.39 -24.71 5.54
C GLY A 51 -5.93 -23.45 6.19
N ASP A 52 -7.18 -23.13 5.87
CA ASP A 52 -8.15 -22.45 6.73
C ASP A 52 -7.63 -21.25 7.55
N PHE A 53 -7.55 -20.10 6.89
CA PHE A 53 -8.04 -18.86 7.47
C PHE A 53 -9.01 -18.29 6.45
N ASP A 54 -10.24 -18.80 6.50
CA ASP A 54 -11.44 -18.12 5.99
C ASP A 54 -11.36 -16.67 6.51
N GLU A 55 -11.40 -15.64 5.66
CA GLU A 55 -12.67 -15.22 5.08
C GLU A 55 -12.45 -14.53 3.72
N LYS A 56 -13.06 -15.15 2.71
CA LYS A 56 -13.41 -14.65 1.37
C LYS A 56 -12.30 -14.16 0.42
N LYS A 57 -11.93 -15.10 -0.45
CA LYS A 57 -11.78 -14.82 -1.89
C LYS A 57 -12.52 -15.90 -2.69
N PRO A 58 -13.25 -15.53 -3.75
CA PRO A 58 -13.32 -16.38 -4.93
C PRO A 58 -12.59 -15.69 -6.10
N GLU A 59 -11.67 -16.40 -6.75
CA GLU A 59 -11.19 -16.13 -8.11
C GLU A 59 -11.97 -17.04 -9.10
N PRO A 60 -11.73 -16.99 -10.43
CA PRO A 60 -12.21 -16.04 -11.42
C PRO A 60 -12.98 -16.75 -12.58
N PRO A 61 -13.38 -16.04 -13.65
CA PRO A 61 -13.05 -16.58 -14.96
C PRO A 61 -12.41 -15.56 -15.90
N SER A 62 -11.55 -16.09 -16.76
CA SER A 62 -10.93 -15.46 -17.92
C SER A 62 -11.90 -14.60 -18.74
N SER A 63 -11.56 -13.32 -18.93
CA SER A 63 -11.78 -12.61 -20.19
C SER A 63 -10.76 -11.49 -20.26
N ALA A 64 -9.89 -11.58 -21.27
CA ALA A 64 -9.31 -10.39 -21.85
C ALA A 64 -10.45 -9.49 -22.32
N GLN A 65 -10.55 -8.27 -21.78
CA GLN A 65 -10.79 -6.97 -22.44
C GLN A 65 -10.66 -5.94 -21.30
N ASP A 66 -9.64 -5.09 -21.32
CA ASP A 66 -9.78 -3.74 -21.86
C ASP A 66 -10.73 -2.90 -20.99
N ASP A 67 -10.30 -2.58 -19.77
CA ASP A 67 -10.87 -1.48 -18.99
C ASP A 67 -9.73 -0.88 -18.16
N LEU A 68 -8.84 -0.16 -18.87
CA LEU A 68 -8.17 0.98 -18.28
C LEU A 68 -9.27 1.88 -17.72
N VAL A 69 -9.61 1.72 -16.45
CA VAL A 69 -10.36 2.73 -15.71
C VAL A 69 -9.44 3.93 -15.54
N GLU A 70 -9.27 4.68 -16.64
CA GLU A 70 -8.88 6.07 -16.59
C GLU A 70 -9.85 6.72 -15.61
N SER A 71 -9.31 7.14 -14.47
CA SER A 71 -10.05 7.91 -13.51
C SER A 71 -10.53 9.16 -14.23
N ASP A 72 -11.80 9.17 -14.63
CA ASP A 72 -12.52 10.37 -15.03
C ASP A 72 -12.69 11.21 -13.76
N VAL A 73 -11.59 11.87 -13.38
CA VAL A 73 -11.60 12.95 -12.41
C VAL A 73 -12.25 14.11 -13.16
N GLU A 74 -13.53 14.34 -12.89
CA GLU A 74 -14.20 15.59 -13.26
C GLU A 74 -13.46 16.73 -12.55
N LEU A 75 -12.48 17.32 -13.24
CA LEU A 75 -11.79 18.52 -12.79
C LEU A 75 -12.81 19.67 -12.85
N ASP A 76 -13.49 19.89 -11.73
CA ASP A 76 -14.39 21.03 -11.56
C ASP A 76 -13.58 22.32 -11.77
N ASN A 77 -14.06 23.20 -12.65
CA ASN A 77 -13.39 24.47 -12.96
C ASN A 77 -13.61 25.52 -11.85
N ALA A 78 -14.22 25.12 -10.73
CA ALA A 78 -14.51 25.98 -9.58
C ALA A 78 -13.26 26.62 -8.94
N ASP A 79 -12.05 26.09 -9.19
CA ASP A 79 -10.78 26.64 -8.69
C ASP A 79 -9.83 27.09 -9.81
N VAL A 80 -10.38 27.50 -10.97
CA VAL A 80 -9.58 28.12 -12.04
C VAL A 80 -9.28 29.57 -11.67
N VAL A 81 -8.02 29.87 -11.39
CA VAL A 81 -7.53 31.24 -11.17
C VAL A 81 -7.55 32.00 -12.49
N GLU A 82 -8.20 33.16 -12.51
CA GLU A 82 -8.25 34.01 -13.70
C GLU A 82 -6.85 34.54 -14.07
N PRO A 83 -6.56 34.69 -15.37
CA PRO A 83 -5.31 35.30 -15.80
C PRO A 83 -5.21 36.74 -15.27
N ASP A 84 -4.06 37.05 -14.68
CA ASP A 84 -3.73 38.39 -14.19
C ASP A 84 -3.63 39.35 -15.39
N ASN A 85 -4.64 40.20 -15.51
CA ASN A 85 -4.73 41.25 -16.53
C ASN A 85 -4.41 42.64 -15.94
N ASP A 86 -3.73 42.72 -14.79
CA ASP A 86 -3.40 44.01 -14.20
C ASP A 86 -2.41 44.76 -15.13
N PRO A 87 -2.69 46.03 -15.46
CA PRO A 87 -1.80 46.82 -16.28
C PRO A 87 -0.43 46.95 -15.59
N PRO A 88 0.68 46.99 -16.34
CA PRO A 88 2.00 47.15 -15.75
C PRO A 88 2.02 48.41 -14.89
N GLN A 89 2.30 48.24 -13.60
CA GLN A 89 2.45 49.35 -12.67
C GLN A 89 3.62 50.21 -13.14
N LYS A 90 3.34 51.50 -13.36
CA LYS A 90 4.31 52.51 -13.79
C LYS A 90 5.28 52.90 -12.68
#